data_AF-A0A7J6LCY6-F1
#
_entry.id   AF-A0A7J6LCY6-F1
#
_cell.length_a   1.000
_cell.length_b   1.000
_cell.length_c   1.000
_cell.angle_alpha   90.00
_cell.angle_beta   90.00
_cell.angle_gamma   90.00
#
_symmetry.space_group_name_H-M   'P 1'
#
loop_
_entity.id
_entity.type
_entity.pdbx_description
1 polymer ?
#
loop_
_entity_poly.entity_id
_entity_poly.type
_entity_poly.pdbx_seq_one_letter_code
_entity_poly.pdbx_strand_id
1 'polypeptide(L)'
;MPAGGPVGKPDDTFESFFEYDSVRGSTENSSGSPAVREGLAGDRTHDLLDGVLERTSKVTGCFCLEEFRFVQTTVKHASLWIAVQGLLVLLLLLLYVYTLEPHINQVQSTLEKYCSDGHKWSEEAVCLGPSWKETLSATLLMHGQSREQSTQDWVITHDEVLEFDVASSPPTILVGVRPLGRCKGGVRWRLLIFDVARKFEETHTGAGSQSFVVSTTRAAASKWKVEFSLLKGVDQLGESEMCEIEIFAVDNQQPHLPRIHDKFSDSNGQCEFAGTWLRLADRHDLGWAQFAVSGINNFLWLSVLLVGVVSFLVYTRGVSNSLAKVDYFSAAVLVKSFIIDISMQVLLVSYIYYWYGRNGLQCQMCLFHSNHCENFDADPMHGTLRYIIIVVTVSALMPQLLIRQKAFTRNARYVGADDELDHHCMGGFTRIGLASLLLLPFTTGFLILGPLIFIRGSGVTGGLYMLLAIPVVCGWSLLLCIPTLAICDDIDDYDYAPILINHNVAYDRHSLRYVP
;
A
#
# COMPACT_ATOMS: atom_id res chain seq x y z
N MET A 1 -32.77 -36.89 40.26
CA MET A 1 -33.63 -37.65 39.33
C MET A 1 -34.75 -36.75 38.84
N PRO A 2 -35.18 -36.85 37.58
CA PRO A 2 -34.39 -37.04 36.35
C PRO A 2 -33.78 -35.66 35.96
N ALA A 3 -33.33 -35.30 34.75
CA ALA A 3 -32.88 -35.99 33.53
C ALA A 3 -31.53 -35.34 33.11
N GLY A 4 -30.73 -35.80 32.14
CA GLY A 4 -30.86 -36.94 31.24
C GLY A 4 -30.82 -36.57 29.74
N GLY A 5 -29.85 -35.74 29.32
CA GLY A 5 -29.60 -35.39 27.91
C GLY A 5 -28.24 -35.92 27.43
N PRO A 6 -28.10 -36.35 26.15
CA PRO A 6 -26.93 -37.10 25.71
C PRO A 6 -25.70 -36.23 25.43
N VAL A 7 -24.53 -36.73 25.83
CA VAL A 7 -23.22 -36.19 25.43
C VAL A 7 -22.93 -36.62 24.00
N GLY A 8 -22.85 -35.66 23.08
CA GLY A 8 -22.30 -35.90 21.74
C GLY A 8 -20.78 -36.09 21.83
N LYS A 9 -20.28 -37.20 21.29
CA LYS A 9 -18.86 -37.34 20.98
C LYS A 9 -18.53 -36.48 19.75
N PRO A 10 -17.37 -35.80 19.69
CA PRO A 10 -16.75 -35.48 18.42
C PRO A 10 -16.17 -36.76 17.82
N ASP A 11 -16.37 -36.99 16.52
CA ASP A 11 -15.70 -38.07 15.80
C ASP A 11 -14.26 -37.66 15.47
N ASP A 12 -13.29 -38.44 15.95
CA ASP A 12 -11.92 -38.42 15.45
C ASP A 12 -11.91 -39.06 14.06
N THR A 13 -11.74 -38.27 12.99
CA THR A 13 -11.10 -38.68 11.71
C THR A 13 -11.06 -37.53 10.71
N PHE A 14 -9.92 -36.85 10.63
CA PHE A 14 -9.49 -36.23 9.38
C PHE A 14 -7.99 -36.45 9.22
N GLU A 15 -7.63 -37.37 8.33
CA GLU A 15 -6.25 -37.73 8.06
C GLU A 15 -5.52 -36.56 7.37
N SER A 16 -4.27 -36.36 7.79
CA SER A 16 -3.37 -35.37 7.25
C SER A 16 -2.95 -35.73 5.82
N PHE A 17 -3.38 -34.91 4.85
CA PHE A 17 -2.82 -34.89 3.50
C PHE A 17 -2.26 -33.49 3.20
N PHE A 18 -0.97 -33.30 3.45
CA PHE A 18 -0.09 -32.38 2.70
C PHE A 18 1.37 -32.68 3.08
N GLU A 19 1.90 -33.75 2.49
CA GLU A 19 3.32 -34.07 2.50
C GLU A 19 4.03 -33.08 1.56
N TYR A 20 4.74 -32.10 2.13
CA TYR A 20 5.49 -31.11 1.36
C TYR A 20 6.89 -31.65 1.10
N ASP A 21 7.06 -32.32 -0.05
CA ASP A 21 8.33 -32.91 -0.46
C ASP A 21 9.39 -31.81 -0.65
N SER A 22 10.40 -31.80 0.22
CA SER A 22 11.55 -30.91 0.07
C SER A 22 12.43 -31.43 -1.07
N VAL A 23 12.42 -30.76 -2.23
CA VAL A 23 13.30 -31.11 -3.35
C VAL A 23 14.76 -30.87 -2.96
N ARG A 24 15.40 -31.94 -2.51
CA ARG A 24 16.80 -32.00 -2.11
C ARG A 24 17.65 -32.03 -3.38
N GLY A 25 18.59 -31.09 -3.51
CA GLY A 25 19.51 -31.09 -4.64
C GLY A 25 20.38 -32.36 -4.67
N SER A 26 20.38 -33.05 -5.82
CA SER A 26 21.34 -34.09 -6.14
C SER A 26 22.31 -33.59 -7.20
N THR A 27 23.55 -33.36 -6.78
CA THR A 27 24.70 -33.28 -7.69
C THR A 27 24.98 -34.68 -8.24
N GLU A 28 25.00 -34.86 -9.55
CA GLU A 28 25.77 -35.97 -10.12
C GLU A 28 26.35 -35.65 -11.50
N ASN A 29 27.58 -36.11 -11.68
CA ASN A 29 28.36 -35.90 -12.91
C ASN A 29 27.85 -36.84 -14.01
N SER A 30 27.72 -36.34 -15.24
CA SER A 30 27.94 -37.21 -16.40
C SER A 30 28.66 -36.46 -17.52
N SER A 31 29.87 -36.93 -17.82
CA SER A 31 30.67 -36.48 -18.95
C SER A 31 30.10 -37.04 -20.26
N GLY A 32 29.65 -36.17 -21.15
CA GLY A 32 29.14 -36.54 -22.46
C GLY A 32 29.35 -35.42 -23.47
N SER A 33 30.49 -35.44 -24.16
CA SER A 33 30.77 -34.50 -25.26
C SER A 33 30.26 -35.07 -26.58
N PRO A 34 29.47 -34.30 -27.35
CA PRO A 34 29.39 -34.47 -28.79
C PRO A 34 29.84 -33.21 -29.54
N ALA A 35 30.53 -33.47 -30.64
CA ALA A 35 31.09 -32.53 -31.61
C ALA A 35 30.31 -31.23 -31.84
N VAL A 36 31.03 -30.10 -31.76
CA VAL A 36 30.64 -28.82 -32.34
C VAL A 36 30.38 -29.01 -33.84
N ARG A 37 29.17 -28.65 -34.28
CA ARG A 37 28.80 -28.58 -35.70
C ARG A 37 28.21 -27.21 -35.97
N GLU A 38 29.08 -26.24 -36.29
CA GLU A 38 28.66 -24.91 -36.71
C GLU A 38 27.84 -25.02 -38.01
N GLY A 39 26.63 -24.47 -37.99
CA GLY A 39 25.70 -24.57 -39.11
C GLY A 39 24.49 -23.66 -38.92
N LEU A 40 24.60 -22.43 -39.43
CA LEU A 40 23.50 -21.56 -39.88
C LEU A 40 22.23 -21.58 -39.01
N ALA A 41 22.26 -20.80 -37.92
CA ALA A 41 21.10 -20.53 -37.06
C ALA A 41 20.66 -19.04 -37.14
N GLY A 42 20.63 -18.47 -38.36
CA GLY A 42 20.25 -17.06 -38.59
C GLY A 42 18.74 -16.83 -38.81
N ASP A 43 18.07 -17.71 -39.56
CA ASP A 43 16.69 -17.44 -40.03
C ASP A 43 15.59 -17.78 -38.99
N ARG A 44 15.77 -18.83 -38.19
CA ARG A 44 14.67 -19.37 -37.36
C ARG A 44 14.22 -18.46 -36.21
N THR A 45 15.02 -17.47 -35.83
CA THR A 45 14.63 -16.46 -34.84
C THR A 45 13.67 -15.41 -35.42
N HIS A 46 13.72 -15.14 -36.73
CA HIS A 46 12.75 -14.26 -37.39
C HIS A 46 11.39 -14.95 -37.51
N ASP A 47 11.32 -16.19 -38.02
CA ASP A 47 10.07 -16.96 -38.12
C ASP A 47 9.33 -17.09 -36.77
N LEU A 48 10.09 -17.20 -35.67
CA LEU A 48 9.53 -17.27 -34.31
C LEU A 48 9.05 -15.91 -33.78
N LEU A 49 9.73 -14.81 -34.13
CA LEU A 49 9.26 -13.47 -33.79
C LEU A 49 7.99 -13.12 -34.57
N ASP A 50 7.98 -13.39 -35.88
CA ASP A 50 6.85 -13.10 -36.76
C ASP A 50 5.62 -13.93 -36.38
N GLY A 51 5.80 -15.22 -36.05
CA GLY A 51 4.73 -16.08 -35.55
C GLY A 51 4.20 -15.69 -34.16
N VAL A 52 4.99 -15.00 -33.34
CA VAL A 52 4.52 -14.40 -32.07
C VAL A 52 3.80 -13.07 -32.35
N LEU A 53 4.35 -12.22 -33.21
CA LEU A 53 3.76 -10.94 -33.62
C LEU A 53 2.38 -11.13 -34.28
N GLU A 54 2.24 -12.09 -35.20
CA GLU A 54 0.97 -12.42 -35.85
C GLU A 54 -0.08 -12.97 -34.87
N ARG A 55 0.35 -13.67 -33.81
CA ARG A 55 -0.55 -14.12 -32.73
C ARG A 55 -0.94 -12.97 -31.82
N THR A 56 0.00 -12.07 -31.49
CA THR A 56 -0.34 -10.87 -30.70
C THR A 56 -1.23 -9.91 -31.46
N SER A 57 -1.06 -9.76 -32.78
CA SER A 57 -1.93 -8.89 -33.60
C SER A 57 -3.37 -9.43 -33.68
N LYS A 58 -3.53 -10.76 -33.81
CA LYS A 58 -4.83 -11.44 -33.73
C LYS A 58 -5.50 -11.32 -32.36
N VAL A 59 -4.72 -11.28 -31.27
CA VAL A 59 -5.24 -11.05 -29.91
C VAL A 59 -5.62 -9.58 -29.68
N THR A 60 -4.85 -8.62 -30.19
CA THR A 60 -5.23 -7.19 -30.12
C THR A 60 -6.43 -6.85 -30.99
N GLY A 61 -6.63 -7.54 -32.12
CA GLY A 61 -7.82 -7.39 -32.96
C GLY A 61 -9.15 -7.66 -32.23
N CYS A 62 -9.15 -8.50 -31.19
CA CYS A 62 -10.34 -8.74 -30.36
C CYS A 62 -10.76 -7.55 -29.48
N PHE A 63 -9.95 -6.50 -29.34
CA PHE A 63 -10.29 -5.32 -28.53
C PHE A 63 -10.84 -4.13 -29.33
N CYS A 64 -10.83 -4.20 -30.67
CA CYS A 64 -11.38 -3.14 -31.52
C CYS A 64 -12.91 -3.27 -31.60
N LEU A 65 -13.60 -2.82 -30.53
CA LEU A 65 -15.06 -2.77 -30.43
C LEU A 65 -15.64 -1.76 -31.45
N GLU A 66 -16.05 -2.27 -32.61
CA GLU A 66 -16.46 -1.50 -33.82
C GLU A 66 -17.62 -0.49 -33.61
N GLU A 67 -18.37 -0.54 -32.50
CA GLU A 67 -19.57 0.27 -32.31
C GLU A 67 -19.42 1.50 -31.38
N PHE A 68 -18.21 1.85 -30.92
CA PHE A 68 -18.00 3.07 -30.10
C PHE A 68 -18.05 4.37 -30.93
N ARG A 69 -19.24 4.70 -31.47
CA ARG A 69 -19.50 5.96 -32.17
C ARG A 69 -19.16 7.16 -31.28
N PHE A 70 -18.35 8.07 -31.81
CA PHE A 70 -17.94 9.30 -31.12
C PHE A 70 -19.12 10.24 -30.91
N VAL A 71 -19.75 10.12 -29.74
CA VAL A 71 -20.69 11.11 -29.26
C VAL A 71 -19.95 12.45 -29.17
N GLN A 72 -20.36 13.42 -29.98
CA GLN A 72 -19.90 14.80 -29.78
C GLN A 72 -20.23 15.16 -28.33
N THR A 73 -19.24 15.61 -27.56
CA THR A 73 -19.41 16.11 -26.19
C THR A 73 -20.45 17.22 -26.17
N THR A 74 -21.71 16.84 -25.93
CA THR A 74 -22.83 17.76 -25.84
C THR A 74 -22.81 18.47 -24.49
N VAL A 75 -23.49 19.61 -24.39
CA VAL A 75 -23.69 20.32 -23.12
C VAL A 75 -24.15 19.36 -22.00
N LYS A 76 -24.97 18.36 -22.33
CA LYS A 76 -25.42 17.30 -21.39
C LYS A 76 -24.27 16.54 -20.73
N HIS A 77 -23.18 16.23 -21.45
CA HIS A 77 -22.03 15.50 -20.88
C HIS A 77 -21.22 16.39 -19.93
N ALA A 78 -21.03 17.66 -20.28
CA ALA A 78 -20.38 18.63 -19.40
C ALA A 78 -21.22 18.90 -18.14
N SER A 79 -22.55 19.05 -18.28
CA SER A 79 -23.47 19.18 -17.15
C SER A 79 -23.49 17.94 -16.25
N LEU A 80 -23.50 16.73 -16.84
CA LEU A 80 -23.42 15.47 -16.09
C LEU A 80 -22.09 15.37 -15.32
N TRP A 81 -20.97 15.73 -15.95
CA TRP A 81 -19.68 15.76 -15.29
C TRP A 81 -19.63 16.76 -14.13
N ILE A 82 -20.15 17.99 -14.31
CA ILE A 82 -20.28 18.98 -13.22
C ILE A 82 -21.16 18.42 -12.10
N ALA A 83 -22.26 17.73 -12.40
CA ALA A 83 -23.13 17.13 -11.39
C ALA A 83 -22.40 16.01 -10.60
N VAL A 84 -21.60 15.17 -11.28
CA VAL A 84 -20.73 14.18 -10.63
C VAL A 84 -19.67 14.85 -9.76
N GLN A 85 -19.10 15.99 -10.19
CA GLN A 85 -18.16 16.76 -9.36
C GLN A 85 -18.82 17.36 -8.11
N GLY A 86 -20.03 17.90 -8.24
CA GLY A 86 -20.81 18.41 -7.09
C GLY A 86 -21.17 17.29 -6.10
N LEU A 87 -21.57 16.12 -6.60
CA LEU A 87 -21.80 14.93 -5.77
C LEU A 87 -20.53 14.46 -5.06
N LEU A 88 -19.39 14.44 -5.77
CA LEU A 88 -18.10 14.09 -5.18
C LEU A 88 -17.72 15.03 -4.04
N VAL A 89 -17.85 16.35 -4.22
CA VAL A 89 -17.60 17.35 -3.15
C VAL A 89 -18.51 17.11 -1.95
N LEU A 90 -19.81 16.90 -2.17
CA LEU A 90 -20.76 16.60 -1.09
C LEU A 90 -20.33 15.34 -0.32
N LEU A 91 -19.98 14.26 -1.02
CA LEU A 91 -19.58 13.00 -0.39
C LEU A 91 -18.25 13.07 0.36
N LEU A 92 -17.30 13.88 -0.11
CA LEU A 92 -16.04 14.12 0.60
C LEU A 92 -16.28 14.91 1.90
N LEU A 93 -17.17 15.90 1.88
CA LEU A 93 -17.59 16.61 3.10
C LEU A 93 -18.33 15.67 4.06
N LEU A 94 -19.21 14.81 3.56
CA LEU A 94 -19.90 13.81 4.39
C LEU A 94 -18.92 12.78 4.99
N LEU A 95 -17.93 12.30 4.23
CA LEU A 95 -16.86 11.44 4.75
C LEU A 95 -16.08 12.11 5.87
N TYR A 96 -15.73 13.38 5.67
CA TYR A 96 -14.99 14.15 6.66
C TYR A 96 -15.79 14.25 7.97
N VAL A 97 -17.00 14.81 7.91
CA VAL A 97 -17.83 15.10 9.09
C VAL A 97 -18.36 13.85 9.79
N TYR A 98 -18.75 12.81 9.05
CA TYR A 98 -19.40 11.61 9.61
C TYR A 98 -18.48 10.40 9.80
N THR A 99 -17.23 10.46 9.37
CA THR A 99 -16.31 9.31 9.50
C THR A 99 -14.92 9.74 9.96
N LEU A 100 -14.23 10.63 9.23
CA LEU A 100 -12.86 11.00 9.59
C LEU A 100 -12.80 11.79 10.90
N GLU A 101 -13.52 12.91 11.01
CA GLU A 101 -13.53 13.77 12.20
C GLU A 101 -13.96 13.01 13.48
N PRO A 102 -15.03 12.19 13.49
CA PRO A 102 -15.35 11.34 14.63
C PRO A 102 -14.24 10.37 15.01
N HIS A 103 -13.65 9.66 14.04
CA HIS A 103 -12.54 8.73 14.28
C HIS A 103 -11.30 9.44 14.85
N ILE A 104 -10.98 10.62 14.34
CA ILE A 104 -9.87 11.47 14.79
C ILE A 104 -10.09 11.93 16.23
N ASN A 105 -11.26 12.49 16.53
CA ASN A 105 -11.64 12.93 17.86
C ASN A 105 -11.68 11.73 18.85
N GLN A 106 -12.08 10.55 18.39
CA GLN A 106 -12.06 9.33 19.20
C GLN A 106 -10.62 8.91 19.51
N VAL A 107 -9.70 8.91 18.55
CA VAL A 107 -8.27 8.62 18.79
C VAL A 107 -7.66 9.65 19.73
N GLN A 108 -7.87 10.95 19.49
CA GLN A 108 -7.31 12.02 20.32
C GLN A 108 -7.83 11.94 21.76
N SER A 109 -9.15 11.84 21.98
CA SER A 109 -9.71 11.70 23.33
C SER A 109 -9.32 10.39 24.03
N THR A 110 -9.08 9.31 23.27
CA THR A 110 -8.53 8.05 23.81
C THR A 110 -7.09 8.25 24.27
N LEU A 111 -6.24 8.90 23.47
CA LEU A 111 -4.86 9.22 23.83
C LEU A 111 -4.80 10.22 25.00
N GLU A 112 -5.56 11.31 25.00
CA GLU A 112 -5.59 12.27 26.11
C GLU A 112 -6.02 11.62 27.44
N LYS A 113 -7.02 10.73 27.39
CA LYS A 113 -7.55 10.04 28.56
C LYS A 113 -6.60 8.97 29.10
N TYR A 114 -5.96 8.21 28.22
CA TYR A 114 -5.18 7.02 28.57
C TYR A 114 -3.66 7.22 28.50
N CYS A 115 -3.17 8.33 27.94
CA CYS A 115 -1.77 8.71 27.82
C CYS A 115 -1.45 10.01 28.59
N SER A 116 -2.25 10.34 29.62
CA SER A 116 -1.93 11.40 30.57
C SER A 116 -0.65 11.06 31.35
N ASP A 117 -0.05 12.04 32.04
CA ASP A 117 1.30 11.91 32.60
C ASP A 117 1.46 10.78 33.66
N GLY A 118 0.37 10.26 34.22
CA GLY A 118 0.37 9.07 35.09
C GLY A 118 0.30 7.72 34.36
N HIS A 119 0.23 7.72 33.03
CA HIS A 119 0.15 6.54 32.14
C HIS A 119 1.16 6.55 30.99
N LYS A 120 2.02 7.58 30.96
CA LYS A 120 3.24 7.60 30.15
C LYS A 120 4.32 6.80 30.84
N TRP A 121 5.00 5.95 30.07
CA TRP A 121 6.20 5.25 30.48
C TRP A 121 7.42 6.07 30.06
N SER A 122 8.28 6.37 31.04
CA SER A 122 9.45 7.25 30.94
C SER A 122 9.15 8.72 30.57
N GLU A 123 10.13 9.60 30.72
CA GLU A 123 10.04 11.03 30.35
C GLU A 123 9.78 11.24 28.85
N GLU A 124 10.11 10.24 28.02
CA GLU A 124 9.94 10.24 26.57
C GLU A 124 8.58 9.68 26.10
N ALA A 125 7.61 9.55 27.02
CA ALA A 125 6.18 9.56 26.71
C ALA A 125 5.59 8.38 25.90
N VAL A 126 6.09 7.16 26.07
CA VAL A 126 5.42 5.98 25.50
C VAL A 126 4.12 5.69 26.25
N CYS A 127 2.99 5.66 25.53
CA CYS A 127 1.70 5.44 26.17
C CYS A 127 1.40 3.95 26.41
N LEU A 128 1.37 3.53 27.68
CA LEU A 128 0.92 2.19 28.06
C LEU A 128 -0.61 2.13 28.21
N GLY A 129 -1.22 3.13 28.84
CA GLY A 129 -2.64 3.10 29.21
C GLY A 129 -2.91 2.39 30.55
N PRO A 130 -4.09 2.62 31.16
CA PRO A 130 -4.40 2.15 32.52
C PRO A 130 -4.64 0.63 32.62
N SER A 131 -4.79 -0.05 31.48
CA SER A 131 -4.95 -1.50 31.40
C SER A 131 -3.66 -2.25 31.75
N TRP A 132 -2.53 -1.56 31.64
CA TRP A 132 -1.19 -2.11 31.77
C TRP A 132 -0.57 -1.67 33.08
N LYS A 133 -0.14 -2.64 33.87
CA LYS A 133 0.65 -2.38 35.07
C LYS A 133 2.09 -2.78 34.78
N GLU A 134 3.00 -1.83 34.96
CA GLU A 134 4.43 -2.11 35.00
C GLU A 134 4.73 -3.11 36.13
N THR A 135 5.27 -4.27 35.77
CA THR A 135 5.75 -5.29 36.70
C THR A 135 7.25 -5.22 36.86
N LEU A 136 7.95 -4.64 35.88
CA LEU A 136 9.39 -4.53 35.80
C LEU A 136 9.77 -3.34 34.89
N SER A 137 10.69 -2.50 35.34
CA SER A 137 11.57 -1.73 34.48
C SER A 137 13.00 -1.82 35.02
N ALA A 138 13.96 -2.02 34.12
CA ALA A 138 15.38 -2.11 34.41
C ALA A 138 16.17 -1.42 33.28
N THR A 139 17.16 -0.62 33.65
CA THR A 139 18.00 0.10 32.69
C THR A 139 19.40 -0.51 32.67
N LEU A 140 19.74 -1.15 31.56
CA LEU A 140 21.03 -1.79 31.33
C LEU A 140 22.02 -0.79 30.73
N LEU A 141 23.05 -0.42 31.49
CA LEU A 141 24.17 0.39 30.99
C LEU A 141 25.25 -0.52 30.41
N MET A 142 25.53 -0.38 29.10
CA MET A 142 26.48 -1.23 28.38
C MET A 142 27.73 -0.42 28.01
N HIS A 143 28.88 -0.92 28.43
CA HIS A 143 30.19 -0.36 28.09
C HIS A 143 30.85 -1.16 26.96
N GLY A 144 31.45 -0.46 25.99
CA GLY A 144 32.35 -1.09 25.02
C GLY A 144 33.53 -1.76 25.72
N GLN A 145 33.77 -3.04 25.43
CA GLN A 145 34.94 -3.75 25.94
C GLN A 145 36.14 -3.55 25.02
N SER A 146 37.33 -3.39 25.61
CA SER A 146 38.55 -3.16 24.83
C SER A 146 38.92 -4.38 23.99
N ARG A 147 39.32 -4.10 22.74
CA ARG A 147 39.47 -5.08 21.66
C ARG A 147 40.60 -6.11 21.88
N GLU A 148 41.46 -5.91 22.87
CA GLU A 148 42.66 -6.73 23.09
C GLU A 148 42.41 -8.09 23.77
N GLN A 149 41.20 -8.37 24.30
CA GLN A 149 40.91 -9.63 25.02
C GLN A 149 39.93 -10.60 24.32
N SER A 150 39.26 -10.19 23.24
CA SER A 150 38.21 -10.99 22.59
C SER A 150 38.67 -11.65 21.28
N THR A 151 39.11 -12.92 21.36
CA THR A 151 39.23 -13.82 20.20
C THR A 151 38.17 -14.93 20.20
N GLN A 152 37.23 -14.89 21.15
CA GLN A 152 36.06 -15.77 21.20
C GLN A 152 34.82 -14.98 20.78
N ASP A 153 34.10 -15.51 19.79
CA ASP A 153 33.06 -14.78 19.05
C ASP A 153 31.72 -14.60 19.83
N TRP A 154 31.73 -14.73 21.16
CA TRP A 154 30.54 -14.86 22.00
C TRP A 154 30.73 -14.35 23.45
N VAL A 155 29.78 -13.52 23.90
CA VAL A 155 29.23 -13.42 25.29
C VAL A 155 30.17 -13.01 26.44
N ILE A 156 29.91 -11.80 27.00
CA ILE A 156 30.13 -11.44 28.41
C ILE A 156 28.88 -10.65 28.88
N THR A 157 27.86 -11.35 29.38
CA THR A 157 27.55 -11.49 30.82
C THR A 157 27.54 -10.17 31.61
N HIS A 158 26.38 -9.52 31.68
CA HIS A 158 25.48 -9.82 32.80
C HIS A 158 24.26 -10.51 32.19
N ASP A 159 24.02 -11.77 32.52
CA ASP A 159 22.71 -12.38 32.25
C ASP A 159 21.76 -11.78 33.29
N GLU A 160 21.21 -10.60 32.98
CA GLU A 160 20.21 -9.96 33.84
C GLU A 160 18.92 -10.77 33.76
N VAL A 161 18.83 -11.69 34.70
CA VAL A 161 17.68 -12.53 34.98
C VAL A 161 16.67 -11.69 35.77
N LEU A 162 15.71 -11.12 35.05
CA LEU A 162 14.65 -10.30 35.60
C LEU A 162 13.42 -11.18 35.83
N GLU A 163 13.17 -11.54 37.09
CA GLU A 163 11.97 -12.29 37.50
C GLU A 163 10.84 -11.35 37.95
N PHE A 164 9.61 -11.62 37.52
CA PHE A 164 8.43 -10.88 37.97
C PHE A 164 7.20 -11.77 38.08
N ASP A 165 6.32 -11.38 39.00
CA ASP A 165 5.00 -11.99 39.20
C ASP A 165 3.98 -11.37 38.22
N VAL A 166 3.11 -12.22 37.67
CA VAL A 166 2.05 -11.82 36.74
C VAL A 166 0.68 -12.00 37.42
N ALA A 167 -0.13 -10.95 37.41
CA ALA A 167 -1.45 -10.90 38.03
C ALA A 167 -2.58 -11.25 37.05
N SER A 168 -2.36 -11.11 35.75
CA SER A 168 -3.36 -11.41 34.73
C SER A 168 -3.65 -12.90 34.56
N SER A 169 -4.88 -13.21 34.13
CA SER A 169 -5.37 -14.57 33.94
C SER A 169 -6.27 -14.65 32.70
N PRO A 170 -5.82 -15.27 31.59
CA PRO A 170 -4.48 -15.84 31.40
C PRO A 170 -3.37 -14.77 31.39
N PRO A 171 -2.18 -15.09 31.95
CA PRO A 171 -0.95 -14.31 31.82
C PRO A 171 -0.75 -13.73 30.41
N THR A 172 -0.79 -12.40 30.31
CA THR A 172 -0.62 -11.62 29.09
C THR A 172 0.44 -10.56 29.33
N ILE A 173 1.70 -10.92 29.08
CA ILE A 173 2.84 -10.04 29.29
C ILE A 173 3.26 -9.39 27.99
N LEU A 174 3.65 -8.12 28.07
CA LEU A 174 4.40 -7.42 27.03
C LEU A 174 5.80 -7.18 27.60
N VAL A 175 6.83 -7.72 26.94
CA VAL A 175 8.23 -7.43 27.26
C VAL A 175 8.77 -6.54 26.16
N GLY A 176 9.19 -5.33 26.54
CA GLY A 176 9.75 -4.35 25.63
C GLY A 176 11.23 -4.10 25.88
N VAL A 177 11.96 -3.86 24.80
CA VAL A 177 13.38 -3.47 24.79
C VAL A 177 13.48 -2.15 24.05
N ARG A 178 13.99 -1.11 24.71
CA ARG A 178 14.15 0.24 24.15
C ARG A 178 15.57 0.74 24.34
N PRO A 179 16.31 1.13 23.28
CA PRO A 179 17.58 1.83 23.44
C PRO A 179 17.33 3.27 23.94
N LEU A 180 17.98 3.65 25.03
CA LEU A 180 18.06 5.01 25.53
C LEU A 180 19.29 5.69 24.91
N GLY A 181 19.07 6.85 24.29
CA GLY A 181 20.12 7.60 23.61
C GLY A 181 20.63 6.96 22.31
N ARG A 182 21.84 7.36 21.88
CA ARG A 182 22.39 7.01 20.55
C ARG A 182 23.24 5.74 20.58
N CYS A 183 22.63 4.61 20.91
CA CYS A 183 23.20 3.30 20.59
C CYS A 183 23.47 3.24 19.07
N LYS A 184 24.75 3.30 18.66
CA LYS A 184 25.11 3.31 17.24
C LYS A 184 24.75 1.99 16.58
N GLY A 185 24.33 2.06 15.31
CA GLY A 185 23.89 0.89 14.55
C GLY A 185 24.98 -0.17 14.48
N GLY A 186 24.70 -1.35 15.03
CA GLY A 186 25.65 -2.46 15.11
C GLY A 186 25.35 -3.44 16.26
N VAL A 187 24.85 -2.91 17.39
CA VAL A 187 24.43 -3.74 18.54
C VAL A 187 23.31 -4.70 18.13
N ARG A 188 23.50 -5.98 18.42
CA ARG A 188 22.46 -7.02 18.37
C ARG A 188 22.25 -7.61 19.75
N TRP A 189 20.99 -7.82 20.10
CA TRP A 189 20.58 -8.41 21.37
C TRP A 189 19.73 -9.66 21.14
N ARG A 190 19.65 -10.49 22.18
CA ARG A 190 18.79 -11.64 22.36
C ARG A 190 17.95 -11.40 23.62
N LEU A 191 16.66 -11.67 23.51
CA LEU A 191 15.72 -11.69 24.62
C LEU A 191 15.18 -13.12 24.75
N LEU A 192 15.37 -13.73 25.90
CA LEU A 192 14.82 -15.04 26.25
C LEU A 192 13.69 -14.83 27.26
N ILE A 193 12.50 -15.33 26.95
CA ILE A 193 11.34 -15.26 27.83
C ILE A 193 10.99 -16.67 28.32
N PHE A 194 10.94 -16.84 29.63
CA PHE A 194 10.77 -18.13 30.29
C PHE A 194 9.51 -18.19 31.15
N ASP A 195 8.73 -19.25 30.97
CA ASP A 195 7.76 -19.72 31.97
C ASP A 195 8.49 -20.60 32.99
N VAL A 196 8.70 -20.06 34.20
CA VAL A 196 9.44 -20.73 35.29
C VAL A 196 8.79 -22.07 35.68
N ALA A 197 7.47 -22.18 35.56
CA ALA A 197 6.73 -23.38 35.95
C ALA A 197 6.75 -24.47 34.86
N ARG A 198 6.82 -24.10 33.57
CA ARG A 198 6.67 -25.04 32.45
C ARG A 198 7.93 -25.31 31.63
N LYS A 199 9.04 -24.61 31.89
CA LYS A 199 10.27 -24.68 31.07
C LYS A 199 10.01 -24.36 29.59
N PHE A 200 9.04 -23.48 29.33
CA PHE A 200 8.89 -22.88 28.01
C PHE A 200 9.92 -21.77 27.86
N GLU A 201 10.55 -21.69 26.70
CA GLU A 201 11.57 -20.69 26.35
C GLU A 201 11.21 -20.14 24.97
N GLU A 202 11.11 -18.83 24.86
CA GLU A 202 10.91 -18.12 23.59
C GLU A 202 12.12 -17.21 23.34
N THR A 203 12.81 -17.41 22.22
CA THR A 203 14.01 -16.65 21.85
C THR A 203 13.70 -15.62 20.77
N HIS A 204 13.91 -14.35 21.10
CA HIS A 204 13.81 -13.24 20.17
C HIS A 204 15.17 -12.57 20.00
N THR A 205 15.39 -11.96 18.85
CA THR A 205 16.63 -11.23 18.56
C THR A 205 16.33 -9.96 17.77
N GLY A 206 17.04 -8.89 18.04
CA GLY A 206 16.87 -7.64 17.29
C GLY A 206 18.11 -6.75 17.34
N ALA A 207 17.97 -5.54 16.81
CA ALA A 207 19.01 -4.53 16.76
C ALA A 207 18.81 -3.48 17.86
N GLY A 208 19.89 -3.05 18.51
CA GLY A 208 19.88 -2.03 19.57
C GLY A 208 19.62 -0.60 19.07
N SER A 209 19.08 -0.42 17.87
CA SER A 209 18.65 0.87 17.31
C SER A 209 17.14 0.93 17.09
N GLN A 210 16.39 -0.08 17.54
CA GLN A 210 14.95 -0.20 17.33
C GLN A 210 14.30 -0.70 18.63
N SER A 211 13.19 -0.07 19.00
CA SER A 211 12.30 -0.61 20.02
C SER A 211 11.74 -1.94 19.55
N PHE A 212 11.68 -2.93 20.44
CA PHE A 212 11.10 -4.24 20.15
C PHE A 212 10.16 -4.66 21.26
N VAL A 213 9.11 -5.39 20.90
CA VAL A 213 8.10 -5.89 21.82
C VAL A 213 7.78 -7.35 21.52
N VAL A 214 7.79 -8.17 22.56
CA VAL A 214 7.19 -9.50 22.56
C VAL A 214 5.90 -9.48 23.34
N SER A 215 4.90 -10.21 22.87
CA SER A 215 3.74 -10.58 23.67
C SER A 215 3.57 -12.08 23.70
N THR A 216 3.37 -12.64 24.88
CA THR A 216 3.12 -14.09 25.05
C THR A 216 1.94 -14.30 26.00
N THR A 217 1.04 -15.20 25.61
CA THR A 217 -0.21 -15.49 26.31
C THR A 217 -0.27 -16.96 26.71
N ARG A 218 -0.19 -17.28 28.01
CA ARG A 218 -0.14 -18.67 28.51
C ARG A 218 -0.96 -18.87 29.77
N ALA A 219 -1.87 -19.83 29.76
CA ALA A 219 -2.96 -19.97 30.75
C ALA A 219 -2.58 -20.41 32.19
N ALA A 220 -1.31 -20.47 32.59
CA ALA A 220 -0.93 -21.05 33.91
C ALA A 220 0.36 -20.52 34.56
N ALA A 221 1.03 -19.52 33.99
CA ALA A 221 2.34 -19.04 34.46
C ALA A 221 2.18 -17.82 35.37
N SER A 222 2.23 -18.00 36.69
CA SER A 222 2.21 -16.87 37.64
C SER A 222 3.56 -16.17 37.80
N LYS A 223 4.66 -16.84 37.42
CA LYS A 223 6.02 -16.31 37.45
C LYS A 223 6.68 -16.42 36.10
N TRP A 224 7.25 -15.30 35.67
CA TRP A 224 8.00 -15.19 34.42
C TRP A 224 9.41 -14.73 34.72
N LYS A 225 10.33 -15.23 33.90
CA LYS A 225 11.73 -14.80 33.89
C LYS A 225 12.02 -14.25 32.49
N VAL A 226 12.65 -13.10 32.44
CA VAL A 226 13.25 -12.54 31.22
C VAL A 226 14.77 -12.57 31.41
N GLU A 227 15.49 -13.01 30.39
CA GLU A 227 16.95 -12.99 30.36
C GLU A 227 17.37 -12.28 29.07
N PHE A 228 18.24 -11.30 29.22
CA PHE A 228 18.72 -10.49 28.09
C PHE A 228 20.21 -10.69 27.89
N SER A 229 20.61 -10.96 26.65
CA SER A 229 22.00 -11.22 26.28
C SER A 229 22.38 -10.42 25.03
N LEU A 230 23.59 -9.86 25.00
CA LEU A 230 24.13 -9.24 23.78
C LEU A 230 24.72 -10.31 22.87
N LEU A 231 24.39 -10.26 21.57
CA LEU A 231 24.80 -11.26 20.58
C LEU A 231 26.07 -10.88 19.83
N LYS A 232 26.17 -9.63 19.37
CA LYS A 232 27.29 -9.13 18.57
C LYS A 232 27.23 -7.60 18.47
N GLY A 233 28.38 -6.96 18.33
CA GLY A 233 28.49 -5.53 18.03
C GLY A 233 29.14 -4.66 19.12
N VAL A 234 29.41 -5.19 20.31
CA VAL A 234 30.13 -4.45 21.38
C VAL A 234 31.53 -4.01 20.90
N ASP A 235 32.24 -4.86 20.16
CA ASP A 235 33.57 -4.57 19.59
C ASP A 235 33.58 -3.43 18.54
N GLN A 236 32.40 -2.93 18.14
CA GLN A 236 32.23 -1.77 17.26
C GLN A 236 31.82 -0.49 18.00
N LEU A 237 31.40 -0.60 19.28
CA LEU A 237 31.35 0.58 20.15
C LEU A 237 32.79 0.95 20.50
N GLY A 238 33.16 2.21 20.24
CA GLY A 238 34.42 2.73 20.76
C GLY A 238 34.41 2.71 22.30
N GLU A 239 35.58 2.67 22.94
CA GLU A 239 35.71 2.60 24.40
C GLU A 239 35.02 3.76 25.15
N SER A 240 34.70 4.86 24.45
CA SER A 240 33.95 6.01 24.95
C SER A 240 32.43 5.96 24.72
N GLU A 241 31.92 4.92 24.06
CA GLU A 241 30.50 4.80 23.72
C GLU A 241 29.78 3.91 24.74
N MET A 242 28.80 4.50 25.41
CA MET A 242 27.84 3.79 26.25
C MET A 242 26.55 3.61 25.43
N CYS A 243 26.03 2.39 25.43
CA CYS A 243 24.68 2.11 24.95
C CYS A 243 23.85 1.77 26.19
N GLU A 244 22.78 2.53 26.39
CA GLU A 244 21.85 2.31 27.49
C GLU A 244 20.60 1.65 26.89
N ILE A 245 20.13 0.55 27.48
CA ILE A 245 18.94 -0.17 27.00
C ILE A 245 18.01 -0.38 28.18
N GLU A 246 16.82 0.18 28.08
CA GLU A 246 15.73 -0.03 29.01
C GLU A 246 14.96 -1.29 28.62
N ILE A 247 14.77 -2.19 29.58
CA ILE A 247 13.94 -3.38 29.45
C ILE A 247 12.79 -3.23 30.43
N PHE A 248 11.57 -3.42 29.93
CA PHE A 248 10.37 -3.39 30.75
C PHE A 248 9.52 -4.62 30.50
N ALA A 249 8.84 -5.07 31.55
CA ALA A 249 7.71 -5.95 31.41
C ALA A 249 6.48 -5.26 32.00
N VAL A 250 5.39 -5.27 31.23
CA VAL A 250 4.08 -4.79 31.66
C VAL A 250 3.08 -5.94 31.56
N ASP A 251 2.30 -6.11 32.62
CA ASP A 251 1.23 -7.08 32.72
C ASP A 251 -0.10 -6.40 32.41
N ASN A 252 -0.85 -6.96 31.46
CA ASN A 252 -2.20 -6.45 31.17
C ASN A 252 -3.23 -7.03 32.15
N GLN A 253 -3.80 -6.16 32.97
CA GLN A 253 -4.81 -6.55 33.95
C GLN A 253 -6.22 -6.75 33.36
N GLN A 254 -6.46 -6.41 32.09
CA GLN A 254 -7.79 -6.50 31.48
C GLN A 254 -8.05 -7.85 30.78
N PRO A 255 -9.17 -8.53 31.10
CA PRO A 255 -9.46 -9.88 30.61
C PRO A 255 -9.90 -9.96 29.13
N HIS A 256 -10.00 -8.83 28.41
CA HIS A 256 -10.42 -8.81 27.01
C HIS A 256 -9.25 -8.99 26.02
N LEU A 257 -8.02 -8.65 26.41
CA LEU A 257 -6.84 -8.76 25.56
C LEU A 257 -6.47 -10.20 25.15
N PRO A 258 -6.66 -11.23 26.00
CA PRO A 258 -6.63 -12.62 25.55
C PRO A 258 -7.66 -12.91 24.44
N ARG A 259 -8.87 -12.32 24.51
CA ARG A 259 -9.85 -12.46 23.41
C ARG A 259 -9.43 -11.73 22.15
N ILE A 260 -8.68 -10.64 22.25
CA ILE A 260 -8.05 -10.00 21.08
C ILE A 260 -7.04 -10.97 20.48
N HIS A 261 -6.15 -11.51 21.31
CA HIS A 261 -5.14 -12.48 20.88
C HIS A 261 -5.81 -13.67 20.17
N ASP A 262 -6.71 -14.39 20.84
CA ASP A 262 -7.35 -15.59 20.30
C ASP A 262 -8.23 -15.30 19.07
N LYS A 263 -9.01 -14.19 19.05
CA LYS A 263 -9.87 -13.86 17.91
C LYS A 263 -9.07 -13.40 16.69
N PHE A 264 -7.98 -12.64 16.88
CA PHE A 264 -7.28 -11.96 15.79
C PHE A 264 -5.92 -12.55 15.40
N SER A 265 -5.23 -13.30 16.29
CA SER A 265 -4.04 -14.10 15.94
C SER A 265 -4.45 -15.21 14.97
N ASP A 266 -5.33 -16.11 15.42
CA ASP A 266 -5.42 -17.44 14.84
C ASP A 266 -6.37 -17.54 13.64
N SER A 267 -7.30 -16.58 13.48
CA SER A 267 -8.32 -16.64 12.42
C SER A 267 -8.06 -15.77 11.20
N ASN A 268 -7.40 -14.61 11.32
CA ASN A 268 -7.25 -13.64 10.22
C ASN A 268 -6.04 -12.67 10.32
N GLY A 269 -5.23 -12.69 11.39
CA GLY A 269 -3.99 -11.89 11.49
C GLY A 269 -4.13 -10.36 11.40
N GLN A 270 -5.32 -9.80 11.61
CA GLN A 270 -5.58 -8.36 11.39
C GLN A 270 -4.99 -7.46 12.50
N CYS A 271 -5.01 -7.90 13.76
CA CYS A 271 -4.39 -7.19 14.87
C CYS A 271 -3.41 -8.11 15.57
N GLU A 272 -2.13 -7.92 15.27
CA GLU A 272 -1.03 -8.48 16.05
C GLU A 272 -0.69 -7.49 17.16
N PHE A 273 -0.75 -7.95 18.41
CA PHE A 273 -0.64 -7.08 19.56
C PHE A 273 0.70 -6.32 19.61
N ALA A 274 1.83 -7.03 19.52
CA ALA A 274 3.18 -6.45 19.52
C ALA A 274 3.36 -5.42 18.39
N GLY A 275 3.02 -5.78 17.15
CA GLY A 275 3.14 -4.86 16.00
C GLY A 275 2.16 -3.68 16.02
N THR A 276 1.04 -3.79 16.75
CA THR A 276 0.10 -2.69 17.00
C THR A 276 0.67 -1.69 18.00
N TRP A 277 1.30 -2.19 19.07
CA TRP A 277 1.97 -1.37 20.08
C TRP A 277 3.22 -0.67 19.54
N LEU A 278 4.07 -1.36 18.77
CA LEU A 278 5.27 -0.74 18.17
C LEU A 278 4.88 0.46 17.28
N ARG A 279 3.88 0.28 16.42
CA ARG A 279 3.32 1.36 15.60
C ARG A 279 2.63 2.47 16.41
N LEU A 280 2.26 2.23 17.66
CA LEU A 280 1.67 3.25 18.52
C LEU A 280 2.77 4.14 19.09
N ALA A 281 3.85 3.54 19.59
CA ALA A 281 5.06 4.25 20.00
C ALA A 281 5.63 5.10 18.85
N ASP A 282 5.93 4.48 17.70
CA ASP A 282 6.49 5.16 16.51
C ASP A 282 5.66 6.39 16.07
N ARG A 283 4.33 6.32 16.18
CA ARG A 283 3.42 7.40 15.75
C ARG A 283 3.30 8.52 16.77
N HIS A 284 3.45 8.20 18.06
CA HIS A 284 3.35 9.16 19.14
C HIS A 284 4.57 10.10 19.15
N ASP A 285 5.77 9.52 19.09
CA ASP A 285 7.05 10.24 19.13
C ASP A 285 7.21 11.22 17.96
N LEU A 286 6.66 10.88 16.79
CA LEU A 286 6.75 11.70 15.58
C LEU A 286 5.60 12.71 15.42
N GLY A 287 4.67 12.81 16.37
CA GLY A 287 3.47 13.66 16.26
C GLY A 287 2.57 13.32 15.06
N TRP A 288 2.72 12.12 14.50
CA TRP A 288 2.24 11.77 13.16
C TRP A 288 0.71 11.83 13.04
N ALA A 289 0.00 11.53 14.14
CA ALA A 289 -1.45 11.63 14.19
C ALA A 289 -1.92 13.08 13.91
N GLN A 290 -1.33 14.08 14.56
CA GLN A 290 -1.70 15.49 14.34
C GLN A 290 -1.31 15.96 12.94
N PHE A 291 -0.13 15.58 12.45
CA PHE A 291 0.32 15.91 11.09
C PHE A 291 -0.59 15.29 10.02
N ALA A 292 -0.91 14.00 10.12
CA ALA A 292 -1.79 13.31 9.17
C ALA A 292 -3.21 13.90 9.19
N VAL A 293 -3.76 14.21 10.36
CA VAL A 293 -5.07 14.85 10.53
C VAL A 293 -5.12 16.22 9.86
N SER A 294 -4.16 17.08 10.18
CA SER A 294 -4.06 18.43 9.60
C SER A 294 -3.84 18.36 8.09
N GLY A 295 -2.96 17.46 7.63
CA GLY A 295 -2.69 17.21 6.21
C GLY A 295 -3.94 16.75 5.44
N ILE A 296 -4.67 15.77 5.95
CA ILE A 296 -5.92 15.27 5.35
C ILE A 296 -6.97 16.38 5.27
N ASN A 297 -7.18 17.12 6.37
CA ASN A 297 -8.15 18.23 6.40
C ASN A 297 -7.79 19.34 5.39
N ASN A 298 -6.54 19.81 5.40
CA ASN A 298 -6.04 20.83 4.47
C ASN A 298 -6.15 20.36 3.01
N PHE A 299 -5.82 19.10 2.73
CA PHE A 299 -5.93 18.53 1.40
C PHE A 299 -7.39 18.40 0.93
N LEU A 300 -8.30 18.04 1.83
CA LEU A 300 -9.73 17.94 1.54
C LEU A 300 -10.30 19.30 1.15
N TRP A 301 -10.03 20.36 1.92
CA TRP A 301 -10.46 21.72 1.58
C TRP A 301 -9.84 22.26 0.29
N LEU A 302 -8.53 22.02 0.09
CA LEU A 302 -7.86 22.36 -1.17
C LEU A 302 -8.53 21.66 -2.37
N SER A 303 -8.89 20.39 -2.22
CA SER A 303 -9.56 19.60 -3.26
C SER A 303 -10.97 20.10 -3.54
N VAL A 304 -11.75 20.42 -2.50
CA VAL A 304 -13.10 21.03 -2.66
C VAL A 304 -12.99 22.35 -3.43
N LEU A 305 -12.02 23.20 -3.07
CA LEU A 305 -11.76 24.47 -3.77
C LEU A 305 -11.35 24.23 -5.23
N LEU A 306 -10.42 23.32 -5.49
CA LEU A 306 -9.96 23.01 -6.84
C LEU A 306 -11.07 22.40 -7.72
N VAL A 307 -11.91 21.49 -7.19
CA VAL A 307 -13.08 20.97 -7.92
C VAL A 307 -14.06 22.10 -8.25
N GLY A 308 -14.30 23.02 -7.32
CA GLY A 308 -15.12 24.21 -7.54
C GLY A 308 -14.56 25.11 -8.65
N VAL A 309 -13.27 25.43 -8.61
CA VAL A 309 -12.58 26.25 -9.63
C VAL A 309 -12.62 25.58 -11.01
N VAL A 310 -12.26 24.30 -11.12
CA VAL A 310 -12.29 23.61 -12.43
C VAL A 310 -13.72 23.51 -12.95
N SER A 311 -14.70 23.20 -12.09
CA SER A 311 -16.11 23.12 -12.47
C SER A 311 -16.66 24.47 -12.94
N PHE A 312 -16.28 25.57 -12.29
CA PHE A 312 -16.60 26.94 -12.71
C PHE A 312 -15.94 27.32 -14.04
N LEU A 313 -14.67 26.96 -14.25
CA LEU A 313 -13.97 27.19 -15.52
C LEU A 313 -14.61 26.38 -16.66
N VAL A 314 -14.93 25.10 -16.42
CA VAL A 314 -15.64 24.24 -17.37
C VAL A 314 -17.03 24.79 -17.70
N TYR A 315 -17.78 25.27 -16.71
CA TYR A 315 -19.10 25.88 -16.93
C TYR A 315 -18.97 27.17 -17.77
N THR A 316 -18.17 28.13 -17.33
CA THR A 316 -18.04 29.46 -17.99
C THR A 316 -17.35 29.41 -19.35
N ARG A 317 -16.43 28.46 -19.60
CA ARG A 317 -15.72 28.33 -20.88
C ARG A 317 -16.32 27.28 -21.81
N GLY A 318 -16.92 26.21 -21.29
CA GLY A 318 -17.49 25.12 -22.07
C GLY A 318 -18.98 25.25 -22.40
N VAL A 319 -19.78 25.87 -21.52
CA VAL A 319 -21.23 26.06 -21.74
C VAL A 319 -21.52 27.43 -22.38
N SER A 320 -20.85 28.49 -21.92
CA SER A 320 -21.14 29.87 -22.38
C SER A 320 -20.40 30.32 -23.64
N ASN A 321 -19.39 29.59 -24.12
CA ASN A 321 -18.59 29.99 -25.28
C ASN A 321 -18.53 28.87 -26.33
N SER A 322 -18.67 29.26 -27.60
CA SER A 322 -18.63 28.34 -28.74
C SER A 322 -17.34 27.51 -28.78
N LEU A 323 -17.49 26.29 -29.30
CA LEU A 323 -16.59 25.11 -29.38
C LEU A 323 -15.10 25.30 -29.76
N ALA A 324 -14.60 26.52 -29.93
CA ALA A 324 -13.20 26.81 -30.28
C ALA A 324 -12.18 26.59 -29.13
N LYS A 325 -12.63 26.23 -27.92
CA LYS A 325 -11.77 26.00 -26.72
C LYS A 325 -11.83 24.57 -26.18
N VAL A 326 -12.05 23.58 -27.06
CA VAL A 326 -12.10 22.14 -26.69
C VAL A 326 -10.79 21.68 -26.03
N ASP A 327 -9.65 22.18 -26.49
CA ASP A 327 -8.33 21.75 -25.99
C ASP A 327 -8.13 22.18 -24.52
N TYR A 328 -8.53 23.42 -24.16
CA TYR A 328 -8.54 23.90 -22.78
C TYR A 328 -9.48 23.09 -21.87
N PHE A 329 -10.62 22.63 -22.39
CA PHE A 329 -11.55 21.79 -21.63
C PHE A 329 -10.93 20.40 -21.35
N SER A 330 -10.35 19.76 -22.37
CA SER A 330 -9.68 18.47 -22.20
C SER A 330 -8.48 18.56 -21.25
N ALA A 331 -7.66 19.61 -21.37
CA ALA A 331 -6.57 19.88 -20.45
C ALA A 331 -7.05 20.11 -19.01
N ALA A 332 -8.10 20.91 -18.79
CA ALA A 332 -8.65 21.15 -17.46
C ALA A 332 -9.21 19.88 -16.80
N VAL A 333 -9.88 19.01 -17.58
CA VAL A 333 -10.38 17.71 -17.09
C VAL A 333 -9.22 16.75 -16.75
N LEU A 334 -8.18 16.67 -17.60
CA LEU A 334 -6.98 15.88 -17.32
C LEU A 334 -6.24 16.36 -16.07
N VAL A 335 -5.92 17.64 -15.99
CA VAL A 335 -5.26 18.26 -14.83
C VAL A 335 -6.04 18.00 -13.55
N LYS A 336 -7.38 18.11 -13.60
CA LYS A 336 -8.25 17.76 -12.46
C LYS A 336 -8.09 16.31 -12.04
N SER A 337 -8.03 15.35 -12.97
CA SER A 337 -7.95 13.94 -12.60
C SER A 337 -6.57 13.52 -12.10
N PHE A 338 -5.49 14.12 -12.62
CA PHE A 338 -4.14 13.92 -12.06
C PHE A 338 -3.94 14.57 -10.69
N ILE A 339 -4.43 15.80 -10.48
CA ILE A 339 -4.21 16.52 -9.21
C ILE A 339 -5.21 16.11 -8.13
N ILE A 340 -6.48 15.95 -8.48
CA ILE A 340 -7.57 15.73 -7.50
C ILE A 340 -7.94 14.25 -7.41
N ASP A 341 -8.29 13.58 -8.52
CA ASP A 341 -8.82 12.20 -8.44
C ASP A 341 -7.76 11.22 -7.95
N ILE A 342 -6.55 11.24 -8.51
CA ILE A 342 -5.44 10.38 -8.06
C ILE A 342 -5.14 10.62 -6.56
N SER A 343 -5.00 11.87 -6.15
CA SER A 343 -4.70 12.21 -4.75
C SER A 343 -5.82 11.83 -3.78
N MET A 344 -7.09 11.97 -4.19
CA MET A 344 -8.24 11.50 -3.41
C MET A 344 -8.28 9.97 -3.31
N GLN A 345 -7.90 9.25 -4.36
CA GLN A 345 -7.75 7.79 -4.30
C GLN A 345 -6.63 7.40 -3.32
N VAL A 346 -5.46 8.07 -3.39
CA VAL A 346 -4.35 7.86 -2.45
C VAL A 346 -4.80 8.12 -1.01
N LEU A 347 -5.52 9.21 -0.74
CA LEU A 347 -6.04 9.48 0.61
C LEU A 347 -7.02 8.41 1.10
N LEU A 348 -7.95 7.97 0.25
CA LEU A 348 -8.93 6.94 0.63
C LEU A 348 -8.26 5.59 0.90
N VAL A 349 -7.32 5.16 0.05
CA VAL A 349 -6.51 3.95 0.28
C VAL A 349 -5.68 4.09 1.55
N SER A 350 -5.04 5.24 1.76
CA SER A 350 -4.25 5.52 2.95
C SER A 350 -5.11 5.47 4.21
N TYR A 351 -6.30 6.07 4.19
CA TYR A 351 -7.26 6.00 5.29
C TYR A 351 -7.64 4.55 5.60
N ILE A 352 -7.99 3.75 4.59
CA ILE A 352 -8.32 2.33 4.77
C ILE A 352 -7.14 1.57 5.38
N TYR A 353 -5.93 1.79 4.86
CA TYR A 353 -4.70 1.18 5.37
C TYR A 353 -4.36 1.60 6.80
N TYR A 354 -4.45 2.90 7.12
CA TYR A 354 -4.10 3.40 8.45
C TYR A 354 -5.15 3.03 9.50
N TRP A 355 -6.43 2.95 9.14
CA TRP A 355 -7.51 2.62 10.07
C TRP A 355 -7.73 1.12 10.22
N TYR A 356 -8.04 0.44 9.10
CA TYR A 356 -8.43 -0.99 9.04
C TYR A 356 -7.29 -1.93 8.61
N GLY A 357 -6.12 -1.41 8.21
CA GLY A 357 -4.98 -2.24 7.84
C GLY A 357 -4.46 -3.08 9.00
N ARG A 358 -3.63 -4.09 8.71
CA ARG A 358 -2.98 -4.89 9.77
C ARG A 358 -2.25 -3.97 10.72
N ASN A 359 -2.53 -4.06 12.03
CA ASN A 359 -1.98 -3.19 13.06
C ASN A 359 -2.32 -1.69 12.82
N GLY A 360 -3.55 -1.42 12.41
CA GLY A 360 -4.10 -0.07 12.16
C GLY A 360 -4.51 0.68 13.43
N LEU A 361 -4.98 1.92 13.27
CA LEU A 361 -5.49 2.76 14.36
C LEU A 361 -6.63 2.06 15.12
N GLN A 362 -7.50 1.31 14.43
CA GLN A 362 -8.56 0.56 15.10
C GLN A 362 -7.97 -0.44 16.10
N CYS A 363 -6.98 -1.25 15.69
CA CYS A 363 -6.23 -2.16 16.57
C CYS A 363 -5.64 -1.41 17.77
N GLN A 364 -5.04 -0.23 17.55
CA GLN A 364 -4.43 0.58 18.61
C GLN A 364 -5.45 1.03 19.66
N MET A 365 -6.64 1.48 19.23
CA MET A 365 -7.73 1.85 20.15
C MET A 365 -8.24 0.68 21.00
N CYS A 366 -8.28 -0.52 20.43
CA CYS A 366 -8.68 -1.75 21.13
C CYS A 366 -7.69 -2.16 22.23
N LEU A 367 -6.40 -1.78 22.13
CA LEU A 367 -5.43 -1.99 23.21
C LEU A 367 -5.76 -1.18 24.47
N PHE A 368 -6.36 0.01 24.30
CA PHE A 368 -6.72 0.89 25.41
C PHE A 368 -8.04 0.52 26.08
N HIS A 369 -9.06 0.08 25.32
CA HIS A 369 -10.36 -0.24 25.89
C HIS A 369 -11.18 -1.25 25.07
N SER A 370 -11.76 -2.24 25.75
CA SER A 370 -12.56 -3.33 25.18
C SER A 370 -13.71 -2.85 24.27
N ASN A 371 -14.40 -1.77 24.65
CA ASN A 371 -15.52 -1.21 23.85
C ASN A 371 -15.12 -0.82 22.41
N HIS A 372 -13.84 -0.52 22.12
CA HIS A 372 -13.40 -0.28 20.74
C HIS A 372 -13.31 -1.60 19.95
N CYS A 373 -13.06 -2.72 20.64
CA CYS A 373 -12.92 -4.06 20.07
C CYS A 373 -14.25 -4.65 19.55
N GLU A 374 -15.40 -4.22 20.10
CA GLU A 374 -16.72 -4.67 19.66
C GLU A 374 -17.07 -4.16 18.25
N ASN A 375 -16.52 -2.99 17.87
CA ASN A 375 -16.73 -2.39 16.54
C ASN A 375 -15.83 -3.01 15.43
N PHE A 376 -15.07 -4.07 15.69
CA PHE A 376 -14.21 -4.72 14.67
C PHE A 376 -14.96 -5.63 13.70
N ASP A 377 -16.16 -6.05 14.08
CA ASP A 377 -17.03 -6.78 13.17
C ASP A 377 -17.78 -5.82 12.22
N ALA A 378 -17.54 -4.50 12.33
CA ALA A 378 -17.93 -3.53 11.32
C ALA A 378 -17.07 -3.71 10.06
N ASP A 379 -17.73 -3.98 8.94
CA ASP A 379 -17.12 -4.12 7.63
C ASP A 379 -16.24 -2.89 7.29
N PRO A 380 -14.94 -3.05 6.95
CA PRO A 380 -14.08 -1.94 6.53
C PRO A 380 -14.65 -1.21 5.30
N MET A 381 -15.41 -1.91 4.47
CA MET A 381 -16.21 -1.37 3.39
C MET A 381 -17.64 -1.06 3.86
N HIS A 382 -17.82 -0.21 4.87
CA HIS A 382 -19.15 0.28 5.23
C HIS A 382 -19.81 1.06 4.06
N GLY A 383 -21.14 1.13 4.06
CA GLY A 383 -21.92 1.62 2.89
C GLY A 383 -21.50 3.00 2.37
N THR A 384 -21.21 3.95 3.27
CA THR A 384 -20.71 5.29 2.93
C THR A 384 -19.40 5.21 2.14
N LEU A 385 -18.42 4.44 2.62
CA LEU A 385 -17.11 4.32 1.99
C LEU A 385 -17.22 3.61 0.63
N ARG A 386 -18.02 2.55 0.51
CA ARG A 386 -18.31 1.91 -0.79
C ARG A 386 -18.84 2.93 -1.80
N TYR A 387 -19.81 3.76 -1.39
CA TYR A 387 -20.41 4.77 -2.27
C TYR A 387 -19.39 5.84 -2.71
N ILE A 388 -18.53 6.28 -1.80
CA ILE A 388 -17.44 7.22 -2.11
C ILE A 388 -16.44 6.60 -3.09
N ILE A 389 -15.99 5.37 -2.87
CA ILE A 389 -15.09 4.65 -3.78
C ILE A 389 -15.71 4.55 -5.18
N ILE A 390 -17.00 4.20 -5.28
CA ILE A 390 -17.72 4.16 -6.55
C ILE A 390 -17.74 5.54 -7.22
N VAL A 391 -18.10 6.62 -6.51
CA VAL A 391 -18.18 7.96 -7.09
C VAL A 391 -16.81 8.52 -7.47
N VAL A 392 -15.75 8.26 -6.69
CA VAL A 392 -14.37 8.63 -7.07
C VAL A 392 -13.91 7.83 -8.30
N THR A 393 -14.19 6.53 -8.36
CA THR A 393 -13.88 5.68 -9.53
C THR A 393 -14.58 6.19 -10.79
N VAL A 394 -15.89 6.48 -10.70
CA VAL A 394 -16.66 7.07 -11.80
C VAL A 394 -16.10 8.44 -12.19
N SER A 395 -15.78 9.30 -11.23
CA SER A 395 -15.19 10.62 -11.47
C SER A 395 -13.84 10.54 -12.20
N ALA A 396 -12.99 9.58 -11.83
CA ALA A 396 -11.69 9.31 -12.46
C ALA A 396 -11.81 8.68 -13.86
N LEU A 397 -12.91 7.96 -14.15
CA LEU A 397 -13.18 7.38 -15.47
C LEU A 397 -13.88 8.34 -16.44
N MET A 398 -14.63 9.34 -15.96
CA MET A 398 -15.33 10.31 -16.80
C MET A 398 -14.44 11.07 -17.82
N PRO A 399 -13.16 11.41 -17.57
CA PRO A 399 -12.25 11.94 -18.59
C PRO A 399 -12.24 11.14 -19.89
N GLN A 400 -12.35 9.80 -19.85
CA GLN A 400 -12.33 8.95 -21.06
C GLN A 400 -13.49 9.25 -22.02
N LEU A 401 -14.64 9.65 -21.46
CA LEU A 401 -15.84 10.01 -22.19
C LEU A 401 -15.80 11.45 -22.73
N LEU A 402 -14.97 12.30 -22.12
CA LEU A 402 -14.89 13.74 -22.40
C LEU A 402 -13.71 14.11 -23.31
N ILE A 403 -12.63 13.33 -23.32
CA ILE A 403 -11.50 13.50 -24.22
C ILE A 403 -11.95 13.09 -25.63
N ARG A 404 -12.16 14.10 -26.47
CA ARG A 404 -12.36 13.93 -27.91
C ARG A 404 -11.04 13.50 -28.55
N GLN A 405 -11.07 12.45 -29.36
CA GLN A 405 -9.98 12.09 -30.30
C GLN A 405 -9.81 13.09 -31.47
N LYS A 406 -10.21 14.37 -31.28
CA LYS A 406 -10.02 15.43 -32.27
C LYS A 406 -8.55 15.83 -32.45
N ALA A 407 -7.67 15.48 -31.51
CA ALA A 407 -6.23 15.61 -31.67
C ALA A 407 -5.73 14.71 -32.81
N PHE A 408 -5.99 13.40 -32.74
CA PHE A 408 -5.59 12.41 -33.76
C PHE A 408 -6.24 12.68 -35.12
N THR A 409 -7.56 12.91 -35.16
CA THR A 409 -8.29 13.12 -36.43
C THR A 409 -7.99 14.44 -37.14
N ARG A 410 -7.17 15.34 -36.57
CA ARG A 410 -6.78 16.59 -37.25
C ARG A 410 -5.73 16.36 -38.34
N ASN A 411 -4.91 15.32 -38.19
CA ASN A 411 -3.91 14.91 -39.19
C ASN A 411 -4.46 13.87 -40.19
N ALA A 412 -5.52 13.15 -39.84
CA ALA A 412 -6.16 12.09 -40.65
C ALA A 412 -6.79 12.56 -41.99
N ARG A 413 -6.59 13.80 -42.45
CA ARG A 413 -7.08 14.27 -43.76
C ARG A 413 -6.26 13.78 -44.96
N TYR A 414 -5.10 13.18 -44.72
CA TYR A 414 -4.17 12.68 -45.74
C TYR A 414 -3.96 11.16 -45.67
N VAL A 415 -4.74 10.50 -44.83
CA VAL A 415 -4.50 9.16 -44.32
C VAL A 415 -5.56 8.23 -44.94
N GLY A 416 -5.15 7.03 -45.37
CA GLY A 416 -5.91 6.15 -46.25
C GLY A 416 -7.10 5.48 -45.56
N ALA A 417 -7.93 4.76 -46.34
CA ALA A 417 -9.06 4.01 -45.78
C ALA A 417 -8.61 2.85 -44.88
N ASP A 418 -7.43 2.27 -45.13
CA ASP A 418 -6.89 1.17 -44.34
C ASP A 418 -6.40 1.64 -42.95
N ASP A 419 -5.94 2.89 -42.85
CA ASP A 419 -5.44 3.50 -41.62
C ASP A 419 -6.56 3.92 -40.63
N GLU A 420 -7.83 3.94 -41.07
CA GLU A 420 -8.98 4.28 -40.20
C GLU A 420 -9.14 3.25 -39.07
N LEU A 421 -8.85 1.98 -39.35
CA LEU A 421 -8.87 0.90 -38.36
C LEU A 421 -7.81 1.09 -37.27
N ASP A 422 -6.57 1.42 -37.65
CA ASP A 422 -5.46 1.64 -36.73
C ASP A 422 -5.73 2.84 -35.82
N HIS A 423 -6.31 3.92 -36.35
CA HIS A 423 -6.77 5.06 -35.55
C HIS A 423 -7.84 4.67 -34.51
N HIS A 424 -8.79 3.80 -34.86
CA HIS A 424 -9.79 3.30 -33.92
C HIS A 424 -9.17 2.44 -32.81
N CYS A 425 -8.31 1.48 -33.17
CA CYS A 425 -7.66 0.59 -32.22
C CYS A 425 -6.69 1.35 -31.29
N MET A 426 -5.84 2.25 -31.81
CA MET A 426 -5.00 3.13 -31.00
C MET A 426 -5.81 4.03 -30.07
N GLY A 427 -6.90 4.61 -30.58
CA GLY A 427 -7.82 5.43 -29.79
C GLY A 427 -8.52 4.67 -28.65
N GLY A 428 -8.76 3.37 -28.82
CA GLY A 428 -9.21 2.45 -27.77
C GLY A 428 -8.12 2.18 -26.74
N PHE A 429 -6.91 1.83 -27.20
CA PHE A 429 -5.74 1.58 -26.34
C PHE A 429 -5.41 2.78 -25.46
N THR A 430 -5.36 4.01 -26.01
CA THR A 430 -5.13 5.24 -25.24
C THR A 430 -6.15 5.42 -24.12
N ARG A 431 -7.43 5.09 -24.36
CA ARG A 431 -8.48 5.18 -23.34
C ARG A 431 -8.33 4.14 -22.24
N ILE A 432 -8.02 2.89 -22.60
CA ILE A 432 -7.78 1.81 -21.62
C ILE A 432 -6.54 2.13 -20.78
N GLY A 433 -5.47 2.60 -21.42
CA GLY A 433 -4.24 3.02 -20.76
C GLY A 433 -4.48 4.18 -19.78
N LEU A 434 -5.12 5.26 -20.25
CA LEU A 434 -5.43 6.41 -19.38
C LEU A 434 -6.43 6.05 -18.27
N ALA A 435 -7.40 5.16 -18.51
CA ALA A 435 -8.32 4.67 -17.47
C ALA A 435 -7.56 3.88 -16.39
N SER A 436 -6.63 3.02 -16.82
CA SER A 436 -5.78 2.23 -15.93
C SER A 436 -4.85 3.11 -15.11
N LEU A 437 -4.26 4.14 -15.72
CA LEU A 437 -3.42 5.14 -15.05
C LEU A 437 -4.21 5.99 -14.04
N LEU A 438 -5.41 6.45 -14.40
CA LEU A 438 -6.25 7.25 -13.50
C LEU A 438 -6.86 6.44 -12.36
N LEU A 439 -7.00 5.11 -12.48
CA LEU A 439 -7.43 4.23 -11.39
C LEU A 439 -6.26 3.56 -10.63
N LEU A 440 -5.01 3.80 -11.05
CA LEU A 440 -3.83 3.10 -10.55
C LEU A 440 -3.67 3.14 -9.02
N PRO A 441 -3.95 4.25 -8.30
CA PRO A 441 -3.85 4.28 -6.84
C PRO A 441 -4.89 3.39 -6.16
N PHE A 442 -6.15 3.42 -6.63
CA PHE A 442 -7.18 2.51 -6.12
C PHE A 442 -6.83 1.05 -6.43
N THR A 443 -6.51 0.72 -7.67
CA THR A 443 -6.30 -0.68 -8.06
C THR A 443 -5.06 -1.27 -7.37
N THR A 444 -3.97 -0.50 -7.26
CA THR A 444 -2.77 -0.89 -6.50
C THR A 444 -3.08 -1.00 -5.00
N GLY A 445 -3.78 -0.02 -4.44
CA GLY A 445 -4.16 0.01 -3.03
C GLY A 445 -5.05 -1.17 -2.63
N PHE A 446 -6.08 -1.47 -3.41
CA PHE A 446 -6.97 -2.62 -3.21
C PHE A 446 -6.30 -3.97 -3.50
N LEU A 447 -5.24 -4.01 -4.32
CA LEU A 447 -4.44 -5.22 -4.51
C LEU A 447 -3.56 -5.50 -3.28
N ILE A 448 -2.91 -4.48 -2.71
CA ILE A 448 -2.13 -4.58 -1.47
C ILE A 448 -3.02 -4.87 -0.25
N LEU A 449 -4.15 -4.18 -0.12
CA LEU A 449 -5.13 -4.37 0.95
C LEU A 449 -6.06 -5.57 0.73
N GLY A 450 -6.01 -6.19 -0.45
CA GLY A 450 -6.95 -7.22 -0.88
C GLY A 450 -7.05 -8.42 0.07
N PRO A 451 -5.95 -8.92 0.64
CA PRO A 451 -5.99 -9.95 1.68
C PRO A 451 -6.80 -9.56 2.93
N LEU A 452 -6.85 -8.28 3.28
CA LEU A 452 -7.57 -7.79 4.47
C LEU A 452 -9.05 -7.50 4.18
N ILE A 453 -9.37 -7.06 2.94
CA ILE A 453 -10.72 -6.62 2.54
C ILE A 453 -11.53 -7.75 1.91
N PHE A 454 -10.92 -8.55 1.01
CA PHE A 454 -11.64 -9.45 0.11
C PHE A 454 -11.57 -10.92 0.49
N ILE A 455 -10.49 -11.42 1.10
CA ILE A 455 -10.37 -12.84 1.47
C ILE A 455 -11.43 -13.26 2.52
N ARG A 456 -11.96 -12.31 3.30
CA ARG A 456 -13.03 -12.54 4.29
C ARG A 456 -14.42 -12.77 3.67
N GLY A 457 -14.58 -12.51 2.36
CA GLY A 457 -15.83 -12.74 1.63
C GLY A 457 -15.76 -13.98 0.72
N SER A 458 -16.92 -14.60 0.49
CA SER A 458 -17.09 -15.79 -0.36
C SER A 458 -16.47 -15.64 -1.76
N GLY A 459 -16.11 -16.76 -2.40
CA GLY A 459 -15.23 -16.83 -3.59
C GLY A 459 -15.56 -15.97 -4.83
N VAL A 460 -16.69 -15.26 -4.84
CA VAL A 460 -16.96 -14.11 -5.73
C VAL A 460 -15.85 -13.05 -5.62
N THR A 461 -15.21 -12.92 -4.45
CA THR A 461 -14.13 -11.98 -4.15
C THR A 461 -12.85 -12.22 -4.96
N GLY A 462 -12.53 -13.49 -5.29
CA GLY A 462 -11.38 -13.83 -6.13
C GLY A 462 -11.50 -13.27 -7.56
N GLY A 463 -12.71 -13.27 -8.12
CA GLY A 463 -13.00 -12.68 -9.43
C GLY A 463 -12.79 -11.16 -9.46
N LEU A 464 -13.22 -10.46 -8.40
CA LEU A 464 -12.99 -9.02 -8.24
C LEU A 464 -11.50 -8.67 -8.14
N TYR A 465 -10.71 -9.50 -7.46
CA TYR A 465 -9.26 -9.29 -7.35
C TYR A 465 -8.56 -9.38 -8.72
N MET A 466 -8.94 -10.34 -9.56
CA MET A 466 -8.42 -10.44 -10.94
C MET A 466 -8.85 -9.27 -11.82
N LEU A 467 -10.09 -8.76 -11.66
CA LEU A 467 -10.56 -7.57 -12.37
C LEU A 467 -9.82 -6.29 -11.94
N LEU A 468 -9.33 -6.21 -10.71
CA LEU A 468 -8.48 -5.11 -10.23
C LEU A 468 -7.04 -5.23 -10.73
N ALA A 469 -6.50 -6.46 -10.87
CA ALA A 469 -5.14 -6.69 -11.32
C ALA A 469 -4.86 -6.19 -12.75
N ILE A 470 -5.84 -6.27 -13.66
CA ILE A 470 -5.67 -5.83 -15.06
C ILE A 470 -5.34 -4.31 -15.14
N PRO A 471 -6.13 -3.39 -14.55
CA PRO A 471 -5.76 -1.98 -14.45
C PRO A 471 -4.43 -1.69 -13.73
N VAL A 472 -4.03 -2.51 -12.73
CA VAL A 472 -2.72 -2.35 -12.08
C VAL A 472 -1.61 -2.58 -13.10
N VAL A 473 -1.62 -3.73 -13.78
CA VAL A 473 -0.57 -4.08 -14.75
C VAL A 473 -0.55 -3.06 -15.90
N CYS A 474 -1.71 -2.77 -16.50
CA CYS A 474 -1.79 -1.80 -17.60
C CYS A 474 -1.34 -0.38 -17.18
N GLY A 475 -1.71 0.08 -15.98
CA GLY A 475 -1.36 1.42 -15.49
C GLY A 475 0.12 1.56 -15.15
N TRP A 476 0.72 0.57 -14.47
CA TRP A 476 2.16 0.57 -14.20
C TRP A 476 2.99 0.41 -15.48
N SER A 477 2.59 -0.48 -16.40
CA SER A 477 3.25 -0.60 -17.71
C SER A 477 3.22 0.72 -18.47
N LEU A 478 2.07 1.41 -18.53
CA LEU A 478 1.98 2.71 -19.21
C LEU A 478 2.88 3.76 -18.53
N LEU A 479 2.91 3.80 -17.19
CA LEU A 479 3.75 4.73 -16.42
C LEU A 479 5.25 4.51 -16.70
N LEU A 480 5.68 3.26 -16.87
CA LEU A 480 7.05 2.91 -17.29
C LEU A 480 7.34 3.22 -18.77
N CYS A 481 6.33 3.16 -19.65
CA CYS A 481 6.47 3.47 -21.07
C CYS A 481 6.42 4.98 -21.40
N ILE A 482 5.83 5.83 -20.55
CA ILE A 482 5.76 7.28 -20.81
C ILE A 482 7.14 7.92 -21.04
N PRO A 483 8.18 7.66 -20.22
CA PRO A 483 9.53 8.18 -20.48
C PRO A 483 10.13 7.69 -21.80
N THR A 484 9.93 6.42 -22.17
CA THR A 484 10.44 5.90 -23.44
C THR A 484 9.72 6.50 -24.64
N LEU A 485 8.40 6.72 -24.57
CA LEU A 485 7.64 7.39 -25.63
C LEU A 485 8.08 8.84 -25.81
N ALA A 486 8.30 9.57 -24.71
CA ALA A 486 8.80 10.95 -24.75
C ALA A 486 10.20 11.05 -25.38
N ILE A 487 11.07 10.06 -25.15
CA ILE A 487 12.41 10.01 -25.77
C ILE A 487 12.32 9.64 -27.26
N CYS A 488 11.34 8.81 -27.67
CA CYS A 488 11.17 8.44 -29.08
C CYS A 488 10.57 9.58 -29.94
N ASP A 489 9.62 10.35 -29.42
CA ASP A 489 9.06 11.53 -30.13
C ASP A 489 10.18 12.53 -30.52
N ASP A 490 11.20 12.70 -29.67
CA ASP A 490 12.35 13.59 -29.93
C ASP A 490 13.31 13.06 -31.03
N ILE A 491 13.19 11.81 -31.48
CA ILE A 491 14.10 11.20 -32.47
C ILE A 491 13.60 11.44 -33.91
N ASP A 492 12.30 11.30 -34.16
CA ASP A 492 11.74 11.39 -35.53
C ASP A 492 11.80 12.82 -36.12
N ASP A 493 11.85 13.86 -35.27
CA ASP A 493 11.93 15.26 -35.71
C ASP A 493 13.32 15.65 -36.27
N TYR A 494 14.37 14.83 -36.07
CA TYR A 494 15.72 15.11 -36.57
C TYR A 494 16.02 14.56 -37.98
N ASP A 495 15.41 13.45 -38.40
CA ASP A 495 15.66 12.85 -39.72
C ASP A 495 14.82 13.49 -40.86
N TYR A 496 13.84 14.34 -40.51
CA TYR A 496 13.10 15.19 -41.45
C TYR A 496 13.64 16.62 -41.57
N ALA A 497 14.86 16.89 -41.11
CA ALA A 497 15.62 18.01 -41.65
C ALA A 497 15.79 17.77 -43.16
N PRO A 498 15.12 18.54 -44.06
CA PRO A 498 15.22 18.25 -45.48
C PRO A 498 16.68 18.44 -45.87
N ILE A 499 17.31 17.37 -46.35
CA ILE A 499 18.49 17.49 -47.18
C ILE A 499 18.02 18.28 -48.40
N LEU A 500 18.23 19.60 -48.33
CA LEU A 500 18.18 20.53 -49.45
C LEU A 500 19.34 20.14 -50.38
N ILE A 501 19.19 18.99 -51.04
CA ILE A 501 19.92 18.64 -52.25
C ILE A 501 19.58 19.79 -53.19
N ASN A 502 20.58 20.63 -53.39
CA ASN A 502 20.48 21.90 -54.10
C ASN A 502 20.35 21.64 -55.60
N HIS A 503 19.25 21.00 -56.00
CA HIS A 503 18.82 20.89 -57.37
C HIS A 503 18.33 22.25 -57.84
N ASN A 504 19.31 23.08 -58.23
CA ASN A 504 19.16 24.19 -59.14
C ASN A 504 18.64 23.70 -60.51
N VAL A 505 17.40 23.20 -60.54
CA VAL A 505 16.61 23.07 -61.77
C VAL A 505 15.95 24.42 -61.96
N ALA A 506 16.59 25.25 -62.78
CA ALA A 506 16.07 26.56 -63.14
C ALA A 506 14.73 26.41 -63.88
N TYR A 507 13.63 26.62 -63.16
CA TYR A 507 12.32 26.83 -63.78
C TYR A 507 12.31 28.22 -64.42
N ASP A 508 12.64 28.26 -65.70
CA ASP A 508 12.62 29.50 -66.49
C ASP A 508 11.20 30.06 -66.53
N ARG A 509 11.06 31.29 -66.04
CA ARG A 509 9.77 31.92 -65.71
C ARG A 509 9.47 33.07 -66.67
N HIS A 510 9.54 32.81 -67.98
CA HIS A 510 9.24 33.79 -69.00
C HIS A 510 8.17 33.36 -70.03
N SER A 511 7.43 34.37 -70.50
CA SER A 511 6.46 34.36 -71.61
C SER A 511 5.19 33.51 -71.48
N LEU A 512 4.21 34.06 -70.76
CA LEU A 512 2.85 34.16 -71.30
C LEU A 512 2.42 35.64 -71.27
N ARG A 513 2.60 36.33 -72.40
CA ARG A 513 1.99 37.64 -72.63
C ARG A 513 0.58 37.42 -73.17
N TYR A 514 -0.41 38.02 -72.53
CA TYR A 514 -1.67 38.32 -73.18
C TYR A 514 -1.43 39.36 -74.28
N VAL A 515 -2.01 39.12 -75.46
CA VAL A 515 -2.25 40.12 -76.51
C VAL A 515 -3.76 40.38 -76.50
N PRO A 516 -4.21 41.65 -76.63
CA PRO A 516 -5.64 41.99 -76.63
C PRO A 516 -6.39 41.47 -77.87
#